data_AF-A0A5E6ZXV4-F1
#
_entry.id   AF-A0A5E6ZXV4-F1
#
_cell.length_a   1.000
_cell.length_b   1.000
_cell.length_c   1.000
_cell.angle_alpha   90.00
_cell.angle_beta   90.00
_cell.angle_gamma   90.00
#
_symmetry.space_group_name_H-M   'P 1'
#
loop_
_entity.id
_entity.type
_entity.pdbx_description
1 polymer ?
#
loop_
_entity_poly.entity_id
_entity_poly.type
_entity_poly.pdbx_seq_one_letter_code
_entity_poly.pdbx_strand_id
1 'polypeptide(L)'
;MHTGTRTLTMKKLLAPTLLGLAIFAGTAQAAAPLRPPQGYYAPVEKFKTGDKAQSCESMPTPYTQKLQFRSKYEGSDKARSTLNTESEKAFRGATADITKLERGISKQVMQFMRDGRPEQLECTLGWLTGWAKADALMSKDFNHTGMSMRKWALGSMASSYVRLKFSDSHPLANHPQESQQIEAWFSKMADQVVSDWDNLPLEKTNNHSYWAAWSVMATAVATDRRDLFDWAVKEYKVAANQVDADGFLPNELKRQKRALAYHNYALPPLAMIASFAQANGLDVRPENNGALKRLGDRVLAGVEDPDEFEEKNGEEQDMTDLKVDSKFAWLEPFCSLYTCPADVLERKREMQPFKTFRLGGDLTKVYDPSHEKGNKGS
;
A
#
# COMPACT_ATOMS: atom_id res chain seq x y z
N MET A 1 -83.41 26.61 56.20
CA MET A 1 -84.46 26.71 55.15
C MET A 1 -83.93 26.03 53.89
N HIS A 2 -84.80 25.25 53.23
CA HIS A 2 -84.52 24.47 52.02
C HIS A 2 -83.84 25.25 50.89
N THR A 3 -83.03 24.55 50.08
CA THR A 3 -83.24 24.27 48.62
C THR A 3 -82.01 23.51 48.09
N GLY A 4 -82.17 22.31 47.51
CA GLY A 4 -82.03 22.04 46.06
C GLY A 4 -80.57 22.18 45.56
N THR A 5 -79.94 21.26 44.82
CA THR A 5 -80.34 20.78 43.50
C THR A 5 -79.35 19.71 42.96
N ARG A 6 -79.91 18.69 42.30
CA ARG A 6 -79.47 17.84 41.16
C ARG A 6 -77.99 17.43 40.93
N THR A 7 -77.88 16.11 40.78
CA THR A 7 -76.84 15.29 40.14
C THR A 7 -76.73 15.48 38.62
N LEU A 8 -75.50 15.42 38.09
CA LEU A 8 -75.20 15.09 36.69
C LEU A 8 -74.02 14.11 36.62
N THR A 9 -74.20 13.07 35.82
CA THR A 9 -73.30 11.93 35.53
C THR A 9 -72.04 12.31 34.77
N MET A 10 -70.93 11.59 35.04
CA MET A 10 -69.72 11.61 34.19
C MET A 10 -69.17 10.19 34.02
N LYS A 11 -69.26 9.67 32.79
CA LYS A 11 -68.54 8.47 32.31
C LYS A 11 -67.10 8.88 31.97
N LYS A 12 -66.08 8.14 32.45
CA LYS A 12 -64.76 8.09 31.78
C LYS A 12 -64.16 6.68 31.85
N LEU A 13 -63.49 6.35 30.75
CA LEU A 13 -63.07 5.04 30.26
C LEU A 13 -61.81 4.47 30.94
N LEU A 14 -61.72 3.15 30.87
CA LEU A 14 -60.55 2.29 31.13
C LEU A 14 -59.43 2.47 30.09
N ALA A 15 -58.17 2.42 30.53
CA ALA A 15 -57.02 1.96 29.76
C ALA A 15 -55.91 1.47 30.71
N PRO A 16 -55.40 0.22 30.59
CA PRO A 16 -54.16 -0.18 31.23
C PRO A 16 -52.98 -0.11 30.24
N THR A 17 -51.96 0.64 30.59
CA THR A 17 -50.68 0.73 29.86
C THR A 17 -49.82 -0.50 30.16
N LEU A 18 -49.63 -1.37 29.16
CA LEU A 18 -48.57 -2.39 29.13
C LEU A 18 -47.31 -1.77 28.50
N LEU A 19 -46.29 -1.55 29.32
CA LEU A 19 -44.97 -1.09 28.88
C LEU A 19 -44.16 -2.32 28.43
N GLY A 20 -43.98 -2.48 27.12
CA GLY A 20 -43.11 -3.51 26.55
C GLY A 20 -41.63 -3.10 26.63
N LEU A 21 -40.83 -3.82 27.42
CA LEU A 21 -39.36 -3.75 27.32
C LEU A 21 -38.93 -4.51 26.05
N ALA A 22 -38.57 -3.78 25.00
CA ALA A 22 -37.83 -4.34 23.88
C ALA A 22 -36.34 -4.46 24.27
N ILE A 23 -35.89 -5.70 24.49
CA ILE A 23 -34.47 -6.02 24.62
C ILE A 23 -33.86 -5.90 23.23
N PHE A 24 -33.10 -4.83 22.99
CA PHE A 24 -32.20 -4.76 21.84
C PHE A 24 -31.04 -5.73 22.07
N ALA A 25 -31.21 -6.97 21.64
CA ALA A 25 -30.10 -7.87 21.39
C ALA A 25 -29.35 -7.32 20.18
N GLY A 26 -28.36 -6.46 20.42
CA GLY A 26 -27.40 -6.06 19.39
C GLY A 26 -26.64 -7.29 18.96
N THR A 27 -26.98 -7.86 17.80
CA THR A 27 -26.09 -8.78 17.12
C THR A 27 -24.82 -7.99 16.79
N ALA A 28 -23.74 -8.25 17.52
CA ALA A 28 -22.42 -7.81 17.10
C ALA A 28 -22.11 -8.52 15.77
N GLN A 29 -22.51 -7.92 14.66
CA GLN A 29 -22.10 -8.34 13.34
C GLN A 29 -20.58 -8.17 13.32
N ALA A 30 -19.83 -9.27 13.35
CA ALA A 30 -18.39 -9.20 13.12
C ALA A 30 -18.17 -8.45 11.80
N ALA A 31 -17.26 -7.48 11.79
CA ALA A 31 -16.92 -6.76 10.56
C ALA A 31 -16.53 -7.78 9.48
N ALA A 32 -16.98 -7.55 8.24
CA ALA A 32 -16.61 -8.42 7.13
C ALA A 32 -15.07 -8.50 7.04
N PRO A 33 -14.49 -9.67 6.68
CA PRO A 33 -13.05 -9.77 6.50
C PRO A 33 -12.53 -8.75 5.49
N LEU A 34 -11.34 -8.22 5.71
CA LEU A 34 -10.64 -7.34 4.79
C LEU A 34 -10.33 -8.07 3.47
N ARG A 35 -10.46 -7.35 2.35
CA ARG A 35 -10.29 -7.89 1.00
C ARG A 35 -9.40 -7.01 0.12
N PRO A 36 -8.58 -7.57 -0.76
CA PRO A 36 -7.90 -6.80 -1.78
C PRO A 36 -8.85 -6.49 -2.96
N PRO A 37 -8.46 -5.61 -3.89
CA PRO A 37 -9.16 -5.41 -5.16
C PRO A 37 -9.33 -6.71 -5.97
N GLN A 38 -10.37 -6.76 -6.81
CA GLN A 38 -10.82 -7.99 -7.48
C GLN A 38 -9.72 -8.76 -8.23
N GLY A 39 -8.75 -8.05 -8.83
CA GLY A 39 -7.66 -8.67 -9.57
C GLY A 39 -6.74 -9.58 -8.76
N TYR A 40 -6.70 -9.43 -7.44
CA TYR A 40 -5.89 -10.28 -6.55
C TYR A 40 -6.44 -11.70 -6.38
N TYR A 41 -7.70 -11.94 -6.74
CA TYR A 41 -8.33 -13.26 -6.73
C TYR A 41 -7.96 -14.11 -7.95
N ALA A 42 -7.28 -13.53 -8.95
CA ALA A 42 -6.90 -14.25 -10.16
C ALA A 42 -6.19 -15.58 -9.82
N PRO A 43 -6.60 -16.71 -10.45
CA PRO A 43 -5.98 -18.00 -10.22
C PRO A 43 -4.56 -18.02 -10.78
N VAL A 44 -3.78 -19.01 -10.34
CA VAL A 44 -2.52 -19.37 -10.99
C VAL A 44 -2.80 -19.67 -12.46
N GLU A 45 -2.04 -19.05 -13.37
CA GLU A 45 -2.34 -19.11 -14.80
C GLU A 45 -2.25 -20.52 -15.38
N LYS A 46 -1.22 -21.27 -14.96
CA LYS A 46 -0.92 -22.61 -15.43
C LYS A 46 -0.26 -23.40 -14.31
N PHE A 47 -0.61 -24.67 -14.17
CA PHE A 47 0.10 -25.62 -13.33
C PHE A 47 1.03 -26.46 -14.21
N LYS A 48 2.30 -26.06 -14.31
CA LYS A 48 3.29 -26.75 -15.15
C LYS A 48 3.88 -27.95 -14.41
N THR A 49 3.92 -29.10 -15.08
CA THR A 49 4.56 -30.33 -14.60
C THR A 49 5.94 -30.55 -15.27
N GLY A 50 6.77 -31.43 -14.69
CA GLY A 50 8.03 -31.93 -15.26
C GLY A 50 9.33 -31.35 -14.67
N ASP A 51 10.42 -32.10 -14.84
CA ASP A 51 11.75 -32.01 -14.18
C ASP A 51 12.61 -30.77 -14.51
N LYS A 52 12.01 -29.67 -14.98
CA LYS A 52 12.75 -28.41 -15.00
C LYS A 52 12.92 -27.95 -13.55
N ALA A 53 13.99 -28.46 -12.93
CA ALA A 53 14.50 -28.02 -11.64
C ALA A 53 14.84 -26.54 -11.76
N GLN A 54 13.86 -25.69 -11.52
CA GLN A 54 14.12 -24.29 -11.31
C GLN A 54 14.62 -24.20 -9.87
N SER A 55 15.94 -24.11 -9.72
CA SER A 55 16.56 -24.08 -8.40
C SER A 55 16.04 -22.88 -7.61
N CYS A 56 15.57 -23.15 -6.39
CA CYS A 56 15.36 -22.10 -5.40
C CYS A 56 16.73 -21.49 -5.09
N GLU A 57 16.90 -20.20 -5.40
CA GLU A 57 18.11 -19.48 -5.00
C GLU A 57 18.29 -19.54 -3.48
N SER A 58 19.54 -19.55 -3.01
CA SER A 58 19.82 -19.53 -1.57
C SER A 58 19.21 -18.28 -0.92
N MET A 59 18.46 -18.52 0.15
CA MET A 59 17.82 -17.47 0.96
C MET A 59 18.86 -16.43 1.42
N PRO A 60 18.59 -15.12 1.26
CA PRO A 60 19.43 -14.09 1.84
C PRO A 60 19.46 -14.21 3.36
N THR A 61 20.57 -13.81 3.98
CA THR A 61 20.73 -13.91 5.43
C THR A 61 19.68 -13.05 6.14
N PRO A 62 18.87 -13.61 7.06
CA PRO A 62 17.92 -12.81 7.83
C PRO A 62 18.60 -11.65 8.56
N TYR A 63 18.16 -10.42 8.29
CA TYR A 63 18.79 -9.23 8.84
C TYR A 63 18.30 -8.95 10.27
N THR A 64 19.12 -9.28 11.27
CA THR A 64 18.81 -9.14 12.71
C THR A 64 19.65 -8.07 13.43
N GLN A 65 20.54 -7.38 12.70
CA GLN A 65 21.39 -6.34 13.26
C GLN A 65 20.62 -5.01 13.46
N LYS A 66 21.32 -4.01 14.01
CA LYS A 66 20.81 -2.63 14.13
C LYS A 66 20.45 -2.07 12.76
N LEU A 67 19.33 -1.36 12.67
CA LEU A 67 18.91 -0.71 11.42
C LEU A 67 19.52 0.70 11.33
N GLN A 68 20.85 0.76 11.36
CA GLN A 68 21.62 2.00 11.30
C GLN A 68 22.33 2.08 9.95
N PHE A 69 21.69 2.71 8.97
CA PHE A 69 22.20 2.81 7.61
C PHE A 69 22.57 4.25 7.23
N ARG A 70 23.65 4.42 6.47
CA ARG A 70 24.00 5.71 5.87
C ARG A 70 22.92 6.15 4.87
N SER A 71 22.61 7.44 4.85
CA SER A 71 21.69 8.00 3.87
C SER A 71 22.44 8.24 2.56
N LYS A 72 21.82 7.92 1.41
CA LYS A 72 22.37 8.31 0.10
C LYS A 72 22.46 9.84 -0.10
N TYR A 73 21.82 10.62 0.77
CA TYR A 73 21.88 12.09 0.79
C TYR A 73 22.72 12.62 1.96
N GLU A 74 23.58 11.79 2.56
CA GLU A 74 24.50 12.23 3.61
C GLU A 74 25.40 13.37 3.11
N GLY A 75 25.44 14.47 3.85
CA GLY A 75 26.13 15.70 3.45
C GLY A 75 25.30 16.67 2.60
N SER A 76 24.05 16.33 2.21
CA SER A 76 23.12 17.30 1.61
C SER A 76 22.66 18.36 2.62
N ASP A 77 22.24 19.50 2.09
CA ASP A 77 21.49 20.51 2.83
C ASP A 77 20.07 20.00 3.23
N LYS A 78 19.23 20.91 3.74
CA LYS A 78 17.87 20.59 4.19
C LYS A 78 16.97 20.04 3.07
N ALA A 79 17.26 20.33 1.80
CA ALA A 79 16.49 19.82 0.66
C ALA A 79 16.75 18.32 0.41
N ARG A 80 17.87 17.78 0.91
CA ARG A 80 18.26 16.37 0.74
C ARG A 80 18.18 15.93 -0.73
N SER A 81 18.66 16.77 -1.64
CA SER A 81 18.54 16.59 -3.10
C SER A 81 19.85 16.15 -3.78
N THR A 82 20.99 16.24 -3.08
CA THR A 82 22.33 15.96 -3.62
C THR A 82 22.81 14.55 -3.25
N LEU A 83 23.01 13.71 -4.27
CA LEU A 83 23.44 12.33 -4.09
C LEU A 83 24.91 12.26 -3.65
N ASN A 84 25.18 11.52 -2.58
CA ASN A 84 26.52 11.15 -2.15
C ASN A 84 26.80 9.71 -2.61
N THR A 85 27.65 9.54 -3.61
CA THR A 85 27.92 8.25 -4.27
C THR A 85 28.58 7.24 -3.34
N GLU A 86 29.47 7.68 -2.45
CA GLU A 86 30.10 6.81 -1.45
C GLU A 86 29.09 6.32 -0.42
N SER A 87 28.24 7.23 0.08
CA SER A 87 27.19 6.89 1.03
C SER A 87 26.13 6.00 0.40
N GLU A 88 25.82 6.20 -0.88
CA GLU A 88 24.95 5.30 -1.63
C GLU A 88 25.56 3.90 -1.78
N LYS A 89 26.85 3.78 -2.12
CA LYS A 89 27.53 2.49 -2.21
C LYS A 89 27.56 1.78 -0.86
N ALA A 90 27.86 2.50 0.22
CA ALA A 90 27.84 1.96 1.58
C ALA A 90 26.43 1.49 1.99
N PHE A 91 25.41 2.31 1.70
CA PHE A 91 24.01 1.95 1.91
C PHE A 91 23.64 0.66 1.17
N ARG A 92 23.92 0.59 -0.14
CA ARG A 92 23.63 -0.59 -0.97
C ARG A 92 24.32 -1.87 -0.47
N GLY A 93 25.56 -1.75 -0.01
CA GLY A 93 26.28 -2.87 0.61
C GLY A 93 25.61 -3.33 1.90
N ALA A 94 25.28 -2.40 2.79
CA ALA A 94 24.69 -2.70 4.09
C ALA A 94 23.26 -3.27 4.02
N THR A 95 22.50 -2.94 2.96
CA THR A 95 21.11 -3.38 2.77
C THR A 95 20.96 -4.48 1.71
N ALA A 96 22.05 -5.12 1.28
CA ALA A 96 22.05 -6.05 0.16
C ALA A 96 21.12 -7.25 0.40
N ASP A 97 21.18 -7.88 1.57
CA ASP A 97 20.33 -9.04 1.90
C ASP A 97 18.84 -8.65 1.97
N ILE A 98 18.52 -7.48 2.53
CA ILE A 98 17.15 -6.95 2.58
C ILE A 98 16.64 -6.71 1.16
N THR A 99 17.45 -6.10 0.30
CA THR A 99 17.09 -5.83 -1.10
C THR A 99 16.93 -7.12 -1.90
N LYS A 100 17.78 -8.12 -1.64
CA LYS A 100 17.69 -9.45 -2.26
C LYS A 100 16.39 -10.16 -1.85
N LEU A 101 15.98 -10.06 -0.57
CA LEU A 101 14.70 -10.55 -0.10
C LEU A 101 13.53 -9.86 -0.82
N GLU A 102 13.48 -8.52 -0.81
CA GLU A 102 12.41 -7.73 -1.44
C GLU A 102 12.18 -8.13 -2.91
N ARG A 103 13.26 -8.16 -3.69
CA ARG A 103 13.20 -8.52 -5.11
C ARG A 103 12.91 -10.01 -5.31
N GLY A 104 13.50 -10.86 -4.49
CA GLY A 104 13.36 -12.31 -4.57
C GLY A 104 11.93 -12.76 -4.32
N ILE A 105 11.29 -12.31 -3.24
CA ILE A 105 9.90 -12.64 -2.93
C ILE A 105 8.96 -12.21 -4.05
N SER A 106 9.09 -10.97 -4.54
CA SER A 106 8.28 -10.49 -5.65
C SER A 106 8.47 -11.34 -6.92
N LYS A 107 9.72 -11.66 -7.28
CA LYS A 107 10.06 -12.52 -8.42
C LYS A 107 9.47 -13.92 -8.25
N GLN A 108 9.64 -14.54 -7.10
CA GLN A 108 9.20 -15.92 -6.84
C GLN A 108 7.67 -16.03 -6.86
N VAL A 109 6.95 -15.08 -6.25
CA VAL A 109 5.49 -15.02 -6.33
C VAL A 109 5.02 -14.81 -7.78
N MET A 110 5.63 -13.89 -8.54
CA MET A 110 5.27 -13.71 -9.95
C MET A 110 5.50 -14.99 -10.77
N GLN A 111 6.59 -15.72 -10.50
CA GLN A 111 6.88 -16.99 -11.17
C GLN A 111 5.84 -18.05 -10.80
N PHE A 112 5.54 -18.22 -9.52
CA PHE A 112 4.53 -19.17 -9.05
C PHE A 112 3.16 -18.87 -9.65
N MET A 113 2.70 -17.62 -9.60
CA MET A 113 1.40 -17.24 -10.14
C MET A 113 1.29 -17.47 -11.66
N ARG A 114 2.41 -17.53 -12.39
CA ARG A 114 2.45 -17.83 -13.83
C ARG A 114 2.57 -19.32 -14.13
N ASP A 115 3.38 -20.03 -13.35
CA ASP A 115 3.86 -21.37 -13.70
C ASP A 115 3.29 -22.49 -12.80
N GLY A 116 2.76 -22.15 -11.63
CA GLY A 116 2.08 -23.06 -10.71
C GLY A 116 2.94 -24.22 -10.22
N ARG A 117 4.27 -24.05 -10.19
CA ARG A 117 5.21 -25.09 -9.78
C ARG A 117 5.33 -25.11 -8.25
N PRO A 118 5.11 -26.25 -7.58
CA PRO A 118 5.22 -26.35 -6.13
C PRO A 118 6.56 -25.85 -5.60
N GLU A 119 7.68 -26.13 -6.29
CA GLU A 119 9.03 -25.73 -5.86
C GLU A 119 9.20 -24.21 -5.79
N GLN A 120 8.46 -23.45 -6.61
CA GLN A 120 8.47 -21.98 -6.57
C GLN A 120 7.72 -21.45 -5.35
N LEU A 121 6.61 -22.10 -4.97
CA LEU A 121 5.87 -21.78 -3.75
C LEU A 121 6.69 -22.13 -2.51
N GLU A 122 7.25 -23.35 -2.46
CA GLU A 122 8.13 -23.79 -1.37
C GLU A 122 9.32 -22.84 -1.17
N CYS A 123 9.93 -22.38 -2.27
CA CYS A 123 11.01 -21.40 -2.21
C CYS A 123 10.56 -20.08 -1.54
N THR A 124 9.39 -19.59 -1.94
CA THR A 124 8.81 -18.35 -1.39
C THR A 124 8.51 -18.49 0.10
N LEU A 125 7.83 -19.58 0.49
CA LEU A 125 7.47 -19.83 1.88
C LEU A 125 8.70 -20.11 2.74
N GLY A 126 9.71 -20.81 2.21
CA GLY A 126 10.99 -21.04 2.89
C GLY A 126 11.73 -19.74 3.19
N TRP A 127 11.79 -18.80 2.22
CA TRP A 127 12.41 -17.49 2.44
C TRP A 127 11.67 -16.68 3.51
N LEU A 128 10.35 -16.57 3.40
CA LEU A 128 9.54 -15.80 4.34
C LEU A 128 9.55 -16.39 5.75
N THR A 129 9.40 -17.71 5.90
CA THR A 129 9.45 -18.38 7.21
C THR A 129 10.85 -18.32 7.83
N GLY A 130 11.92 -18.42 7.05
CA GLY A 130 13.29 -18.26 7.56
C GLY A 130 13.55 -16.87 8.14
N TRP A 131 13.07 -15.83 7.48
CA TRP A 131 13.15 -14.45 7.99
C TRP A 131 12.24 -14.21 9.19
N ALA A 132 11.02 -14.78 9.18
CA ALA A 132 10.10 -14.72 10.29
C ALA A 132 10.65 -15.40 11.56
N LYS A 133 11.24 -16.60 11.43
CA LYS A 133 11.87 -17.35 12.54
C LYS A 133 13.01 -16.59 13.19
N ALA A 134 13.77 -15.85 12.39
CA ALA A 134 14.89 -15.05 12.87
C ALA A 134 14.48 -13.70 13.50
N ASP A 135 13.18 -13.37 13.51
CA ASP A 135 12.67 -12.06 13.93
C ASP A 135 13.34 -10.90 13.18
N ALA A 136 13.60 -11.10 11.89
CA ALA A 136 14.37 -10.16 11.09
C ALA A 136 13.66 -8.80 10.94
N LEU A 137 14.45 -7.74 10.80
CA LEU A 137 14.04 -6.34 10.69
C LEU A 137 13.35 -5.75 11.94
N MET A 138 13.34 -6.44 13.08
CA MET A 138 12.65 -5.99 14.30
C MET A 138 13.51 -5.15 15.26
N SER A 139 14.75 -4.79 14.88
CA SER A 139 15.63 -4.01 15.76
C SER A 139 15.06 -2.66 16.17
N LYS A 140 14.97 -2.40 17.47
CA LYS A 140 14.54 -1.10 18.02
C LYS A 140 15.64 -0.02 17.97
N ASP A 141 16.87 -0.40 17.62
CA ASP A 141 17.96 0.53 17.37
C ASP A 141 18.03 0.84 15.88
N PHE A 142 17.45 1.98 15.50
CA PHE A 142 17.31 2.40 14.12
C PHE A 142 17.49 3.91 13.92
N ASN A 143 17.84 4.30 12.70
CA ASN A 143 17.70 5.67 12.22
C ASN A 143 16.59 5.75 11.14
N HIS A 144 16.38 6.96 10.59
CA HIS A 144 15.35 7.19 9.57
C HIS A 144 15.51 6.29 8.33
N THR A 145 16.75 6.03 7.89
CA THR A 145 17.03 5.13 6.76
C THR A 145 16.69 3.68 7.15
N GLY A 146 17.01 3.28 8.37
CA GLY A 146 16.69 1.98 8.97
C GLY A 146 15.21 1.66 9.02
N MET A 147 14.42 2.51 9.67
CA MET A 147 12.96 2.35 9.72
C MET A 147 12.32 2.44 8.32
N SER A 148 12.95 3.16 7.38
CA SER A 148 12.52 3.16 5.98
C SER A 148 12.77 1.81 5.29
N MET A 149 13.89 1.15 5.54
CA MET A 149 14.15 -0.21 5.03
C MET A 149 13.16 -1.23 5.59
N ARG A 150 12.82 -1.14 6.89
CA ARG A 150 11.78 -1.99 7.49
C ARG A 150 10.47 -1.89 6.73
N LYS A 151 9.92 -0.67 6.58
CA LYS A 151 8.62 -0.50 5.91
C LYS A 151 8.64 -0.85 4.43
N TRP A 152 9.72 -0.57 3.69
CA TRP A 152 9.80 -1.01 2.29
C TRP A 152 9.87 -2.53 2.14
N ALA A 153 10.63 -3.21 3.01
CA ALA A 153 10.68 -4.66 3.02
C ALA A 153 9.30 -5.26 3.33
N LEU A 154 8.63 -4.76 4.39
CA LEU A 154 7.28 -5.17 4.74
C LEU A 154 6.32 -5.00 3.55
N GLY A 155 6.33 -3.83 2.93
CA GLY A 155 5.46 -3.52 1.79
C GLY A 155 5.68 -4.47 0.62
N SER A 156 6.94 -4.71 0.25
CA SER A 156 7.30 -5.65 -0.82
C SER A 156 6.80 -7.07 -0.53
N MET A 157 7.04 -7.57 0.69
CA MET A 157 6.68 -8.94 1.06
C MET A 157 5.18 -9.12 1.22
N ALA A 158 4.52 -8.25 1.99
CA ALA A 158 3.09 -8.36 2.27
C ALA A 158 2.27 -8.20 0.99
N SER A 159 2.58 -7.22 0.14
CA SER A 159 1.84 -7.02 -1.11
C SER A 159 2.02 -8.14 -2.14
N SER A 160 3.19 -8.79 -2.18
CA SER A 160 3.36 -10.03 -2.96
C SER A 160 2.59 -11.19 -2.33
N TYR A 161 2.64 -11.34 -1.01
CA TYR A 161 1.95 -12.42 -0.29
C TYR A 161 0.42 -12.37 -0.44
N VAL A 162 -0.18 -11.17 -0.51
CA VAL A 162 -1.63 -11.00 -0.79
C VAL A 162 -2.06 -11.76 -2.05
N ARG A 163 -1.21 -11.85 -3.09
CA ARG A 163 -1.53 -12.65 -4.28
C ARG A 163 -1.66 -14.14 -3.99
N LEU A 164 -0.83 -14.68 -3.11
CA LEU A 164 -0.91 -16.09 -2.70
C LEU A 164 -2.11 -16.33 -1.78
N LYS A 165 -2.35 -15.41 -0.84
CA LYS A 165 -3.41 -15.49 0.16
C LYS A 165 -4.80 -15.50 -0.44
N PHE A 166 -5.03 -14.67 -1.46
CA PHE A 166 -6.36 -14.43 -2.02
C PHE A 166 -6.62 -15.09 -3.38
N SER A 167 -5.61 -15.72 -4.01
CA SER A 167 -5.83 -16.41 -5.29
C SER A 167 -6.88 -17.52 -5.17
N ASP A 168 -7.80 -17.58 -6.14
CA ASP A 168 -8.81 -18.65 -6.25
C ASP A 168 -8.21 -20.05 -6.46
N SER A 169 -6.91 -20.15 -6.73
CA SER A 169 -6.18 -21.43 -6.73
C SER A 169 -5.85 -21.95 -5.33
N HIS A 170 -6.07 -21.15 -4.27
CA HIS A 170 -5.84 -21.50 -2.87
C HIS A 170 -4.47 -22.14 -2.59
N PRO A 171 -3.35 -21.55 -3.09
CA PRO A 171 -2.03 -22.18 -3.02
C PRO A 171 -1.55 -22.42 -1.58
N LEU A 172 -2.06 -21.64 -0.62
CA LEU A 172 -1.67 -21.74 0.79
C LEU A 172 -2.50 -22.75 1.60
N ALA A 173 -3.50 -23.42 1.00
CA ALA A 173 -4.39 -24.32 1.72
C ALA A 173 -3.66 -25.48 2.43
N ASN A 174 -2.54 -25.95 1.85
CA ASN A 174 -1.72 -27.02 2.41
C ASN A 174 -0.51 -26.50 3.23
N HIS A 175 -0.41 -25.19 3.46
CA HIS A 175 0.69 -24.54 4.20
C HIS A 175 0.17 -23.66 5.35
N PRO A 176 -0.74 -24.16 6.22
CA PRO A 176 -1.34 -23.33 7.26
C PRO A 176 -0.33 -22.88 8.33
N GLN A 177 0.67 -23.70 8.64
CA GLN A 177 1.68 -23.38 9.67
C GLN A 177 2.64 -22.28 9.19
N GLU A 178 3.14 -22.40 7.95
CA GLU A 178 3.97 -21.39 7.31
C GLU A 178 3.20 -20.08 7.16
N SER A 179 1.94 -20.15 6.71
CA SER A 179 1.08 -18.97 6.57
C SER A 179 0.88 -18.25 7.90
N GLN A 180 0.53 -18.98 8.97
CA GLN A 180 0.37 -18.39 10.31
C GLN A 180 1.67 -17.73 10.80
N GLN A 181 2.82 -18.37 10.59
CA GLN A 181 4.11 -17.83 10.99
C GLN A 181 4.48 -16.54 10.24
N ILE A 182 4.26 -16.54 8.92
CA ILE A 182 4.53 -15.37 8.06
C ILE A 182 3.61 -14.21 8.44
N GLU A 183 2.32 -14.48 8.58
CA GLU A 183 1.29 -13.48 8.92
C GLU A 183 1.51 -12.88 10.32
N ALA A 184 1.93 -13.68 11.30
CA ALA A 184 2.29 -13.19 12.63
C ALA A 184 3.52 -12.27 12.60
N TRP A 185 4.54 -12.60 11.82
CA TRP A 185 5.72 -11.75 11.63
C TRP A 185 5.37 -10.45 10.90
N PHE A 186 4.57 -10.50 9.84
CA PHE A 186 4.07 -9.30 9.16
C PHE A 186 3.28 -8.41 10.12
N SER A 187 2.36 -8.97 10.91
CA SER A 187 1.59 -8.22 11.91
C SER A 187 2.50 -7.52 12.91
N LYS A 188 3.46 -8.24 13.50
CA LYS A 188 4.44 -7.68 14.45
C LYS A 188 5.27 -6.56 13.82
N MET A 189 5.70 -6.72 12.57
CA MET A 189 6.44 -5.69 11.85
C MET A 189 5.55 -4.48 11.50
N ALA A 190 4.28 -4.69 11.16
CA ALA A 190 3.35 -3.60 10.92
C ALA A 190 3.07 -2.78 12.18
N ASP A 191 2.87 -3.42 13.34
CA ASP A 191 2.76 -2.73 14.63
C ASP A 191 4.00 -1.86 14.90
N GLN A 192 5.18 -2.36 14.56
CA GLN A 192 6.42 -1.59 14.62
C GLN A 192 6.44 -0.42 13.62
N VAL A 193 6.00 -0.63 12.38
CA VAL A 193 5.93 0.44 11.37
C VAL A 193 4.94 1.53 11.80
N VAL A 194 3.79 1.17 12.39
CA VAL A 194 2.90 2.15 13.01
C VAL A 194 3.66 2.95 14.06
N SER A 195 4.36 2.30 15.00
CA SER A 195 5.17 2.99 16.01
C SER A 195 6.28 3.87 15.43
N ASP A 196 6.85 3.53 14.27
CA ASP A 196 7.94 4.30 13.64
C ASP A 196 7.43 5.59 12.98
N TRP A 197 6.16 5.62 12.55
CA TRP A 197 5.61 6.65 11.65
C TRP A 197 4.35 7.35 12.16
N ASP A 198 3.75 6.90 13.26
CA ASP A 198 2.51 7.49 13.79
C ASP A 198 2.75 8.87 14.43
N ASN A 199 1.76 9.75 14.28
CA ASN A 199 1.70 11.10 14.89
C ASN A 199 2.93 11.98 14.60
N LEU A 200 3.55 11.81 13.43
CA LEU A 200 4.56 12.74 12.96
C LEU A 200 3.93 14.11 12.68
N PRO A 201 4.63 15.21 12.98
CA PRO A 201 4.13 16.53 12.66
C PRO A 201 4.12 16.74 11.13
N LEU A 202 3.19 17.54 10.62
CA LEU A 202 2.91 17.63 9.17
C LEU A 202 4.15 17.98 8.33
N GLU A 203 5.08 18.78 8.85
CA GLU A 203 6.32 19.14 8.16
C GLU A 203 7.32 17.98 8.00
N LYS A 204 7.12 16.88 8.73
CA LYS A 204 7.90 15.63 8.64
C LYS A 204 7.15 14.50 7.93
N THR A 205 5.85 14.68 7.68
CA THR A 205 5.00 13.71 7.00
C THR A 205 5.09 13.91 5.49
N ASN A 206 5.77 13.01 4.80
CA ASN A 206 6.02 13.09 3.36
C ASN A 206 5.86 11.70 2.72
N ASN A 207 6.32 11.51 1.48
CA ASN A 207 6.27 10.25 0.75
C ASN A 207 6.69 9.02 1.59
N HIS A 208 7.62 9.17 2.55
CA HIS A 208 7.98 8.07 3.43
C HIS A 208 6.80 7.60 4.29
N SER A 209 5.99 8.48 4.85
CA SER A 209 4.78 8.10 5.61
C SER A 209 3.78 7.40 4.71
N TYR A 210 3.62 7.84 3.46
CA TYR A 210 2.68 7.22 2.52
C TYR A 210 3.12 5.80 2.15
N TRP A 211 4.42 5.60 1.90
CA TRP A 211 4.99 4.27 1.70
C TRP A 211 4.87 3.37 2.94
N ALA A 212 4.91 3.93 4.15
CA ALA A 212 4.67 3.16 5.37
C ALA A 212 3.20 2.75 5.49
N ALA A 213 2.27 3.68 5.22
CA ALA A 213 0.85 3.42 5.16
C ALA A 213 0.49 2.34 4.14
N TRP A 214 1.12 2.33 2.97
CA TRP A 214 0.93 1.25 1.99
C TRP A 214 1.36 -0.10 2.54
N SER A 215 2.53 -0.19 3.16
CA SER A 215 3.01 -1.43 3.75
C SER A 215 2.05 -1.94 4.83
N VAL A 216 1.55 -1.06 5.68
CA VAL A 216 0.58 -1.40 6.72
C VAL A 216 -0.78 -1.79 6.12
N MET A 217 -1.27 -1.12 5.08
CA MET A 217 -2.50 -1.50 4.36
C MET A 217 -2.41 -2.91 3.76
N ALA A 218 -1.31 -3.22 3.08
CA ALA A 218 -1.09 -4.55 2.51
C ALA A 218 -1.05 -5.63 3.59
N THR A 219 -0.39 -5.36 4.73
CA THR A 219 -0.39 -6.27 5.88
C THR A 219 -1.76 -6.40 6.52
N ALA A 220 -2.50 -5.31 6.68
CA ALA A 220 -3.84 -5.30 7.26
C ALA A 220 -4.77 -6.25 6.50
N VAL A 221 -4.78 -6.17 5.17
CA VAL A 221 -5.57 -7.07 4.33
C VAL A 221 -5.05 -8.51 4.39
N ALA A 222 -3.73 -8.73 4.38
CA ALA A 222 -3.16 -10.08 4.46
C ALA A 222 -3.48 -10.81 5.78
N THR A 223 -3.69 -10.05 6.86
CA THR A 223 -3.81 -10.56 8.25
C THR A 223 -5.17 -10.28 8.89
N ASP A 224 -6.10 -9.71 8.14
CA ASP A 224 -7.42 -9.27 8.60
C ASP A 224 -7.39 -8.35 9.85
N ARG A 225 -6.38 -7.48 9.92
CA ARG A 225 -6.17 -6.53 11.04
C ARG A 225 -6.80 -5.16 10.75
N ARG A 226 -8.02 -4.95 11.26
CA ARG A 226 -8.80 -3.71 11.04
C ARG A 226 -8.14 -2.46 11.62
N ASP A 227 -7.49 -2.56 12.77
CA ASP A 227 -6.75 -1.45 13.38
C ASP A 227 -5.60 -0.94 12.50
N LEU A 228 -4.88 -1.85 11.84
CA LEU A 228 -3.84 -1.51 10.86
C LEU A 228 -4.44 -0.87 9.60
N PHE A 229 -5.58 -1.38 9.12
CA PHE A 229 -6.32 -0.80 8.00
C PHE A 229 -6.73 0.65 8.30
N ASP A 230 -7.31 0.89 9.48
CA ASP A 230 -7.77 2.21 9.90
C ASP A 230 -6.60 3.20 10.03
N TRP A 231 -5.44 2.74 10.53
CA TRP A 231 -4.23 3.57 10.57
C TRP A 231 -3.75 3.95 9.16
N ALA A 232 -3.69 3.00 8.22
CA ALA A 232 -3.28 3.30 6.86
C ALA A 232 -4.25 4.28 6.15
N VAL A 233 -5.55 4.17 6.41
CA VAL A 233 -6.57 5.11 5.94
C VAL A 233 -6.38 6.50 6.57
N LYS A 234 -6.10 6.58 7.88
CA LYS A 234 -5.77 7.85 8.56
C LYS A 234 -4.59 8.54 7.85
N GLU A 235 -3.50 7.81 7.62
CA GLU A 235 -2.30 8.36 6.96
C GLU A 235 -2.58 8.79 5.51
N TYR A 236 -3.44 8.07 4.77
CA TYR A 236 -3.92 8.53 3.47
C TYR A 236 -4.66 9.86 3.57
N LYS A 237 -5.56 10.01 4.54
CA LYS A 237 -6.30 11.27 4.74
C LYS A 237 -5.38 12.42 5.10
N VAL A 238 -4.34 12.17 5.90
CA VAL A 238 -3.30 13.18 6.18
C VAL A 238 -2.63 13.60 4.87
N ALA A 239 -2.17 12.65 4.06
CA ALA A 239 -1.55 12.94 2.76
C ALA A 239 -2.50 13.71 1.81
N ALA A 240 -3.77 13.30 1.73
CA ALA A 240 -4.78 13.96 0.91
C ALA A 240 -4.97 15.42 1.34
N ASN A 241 -5.00 15.70 2.65
CA ASN A 241 -5.12 17.07 3.18
C ASN A 241 -3.82 17.90 3.06
N GLN A 242 -2.68 17.27 2.72
CA GLN A 242 -1.44 18.00 2.39
C GLN A 242 -1.38 18.44 0.93
N VAL A 243 -2.20 17.87 0.04
CA VAL A 243 -2.28 18.30 -1.36
C VAL A 243 -2.94 19.67 -1.41
N ASP A 244 -2.19 20.68 -1.86
CA ASP A 244 -2.70 22.05 -1.98
C ASP A 244 -3.75 22.19 -3.09
N ALA A 245 -4.28 23.40 -3.26
CA ALA A 245 -5.31 23.70 -4.26
C ALA A 245 -4.85 23.50 -5.71
N ASP A 246 -3.53 23.51 -5.96
CA ASP A 246 -2.93 23.36 -7.29
C ASP A 246 -2.46 21.93 -7.56
N GLY A 247 -2.53 21.04 -6.56
CA GLY A 247 -2.12 19.64 -6.67
C GLY A 247 -0.69 19.36 -6.17
N PHE A 248 -0.01 20.33 -5.56
CA PHE A 248 1.33 20.12 -5.02
C PHE A 248 1.32 19.60 -3.58
N LEU A 249 2.37 18.87 -3.24
CA LEU A 249 2.69 18.46 -1.89
C LEU A 249 3.82 19.35 -1.34
N PRO A 250 3.57 20.20 -0.33
CA PRO A 250 4.57 21.14 0.18
C PRO A 250 5.89 20.49 0.63
N ASN A 251 5.84 19.26 1.16
CA ASN A 251 7.05 18.56 1.59
C ASN A 251 7.85 17.94 0.45
N GLU A 252 7.21 17.66 -0.68
CA GLU A 252 7.90 17.17 -1.89
C GLU A 252 8.46 18.34 -2.71
N LEU A 253 7.82 19.52 -2.69
CA LEU A 253 8.36 20.74 -3.29
C LEU A 253 9.72 21.14 -2.69
N LYS A 254 9.91 20.90 -1.38
CA LYS A 254 11.19 21.15 -0.67
C LYS A 254 12.38 20.36 -1.20
N ARG A 255 12.17 19.44 -2.15
CA ARG A 255 13.22 18.61 -2.76
C ARG A 255 13.88 19.29 -3.97
N GLN A 256 13.61 20.59 -4.19
CA GLN A 256 14.21 21.43 -5.23
C GLN A 256 14.05 20.78 -6.62
N LYS A 257 15.12 20.66 -7.40
CA LYS A 257 15.15 19.95 -8.69
C LYS A 257 14.56 18.53 -8.67
N ARG A 258 14.37 17.89 -7.52
CA ARG A 258 13.73 16.56 -7.44
C ARG A 258 12.23 16.62 -7.14
N ALA A 259 11.63 17.81 -7.04
CA ALA A 259 10.26 17.98 -6.59
C ALA A 259 9.26 17.14 -7.42
N LEU A 260 9.27 17.25 -8.75
CA LEU A 260 8.38 16.49 -9.62
C LEU A 260 8.58 14.97 -9.47
N ALA A 261 9.83 14.50 -9.43
CA ALA A 261 10.12 13.09 -9.20
C ALA A 261 9.57 12.59 -7.85
N TYR A 262 9.60 13.42 -6.79
CA TYR A 262 9.05 13.07 -5.48
C TYR A 262 7.52 13.15 -5.42
N HIS A 263 6.88 14.04 -6.18
CA HIS A 263 5.41 14.02 -6.35
C HIS A 263 4.99 12.73 -7.06
N ASN A 264 5.66 12.36 -8.15
CA ASN A 264 5.44 11.09 -8.82
C ASN A 264 5.70 9.88 -7.88
N TYR A 265 6.71 9.96 -7.01
CA TYR A 265 7.02 8.89 -6.05
C TYR A 265 6.01 8.77 -4.89
N ALA A 266 5.20 9.80 -4.64
CA ALA A 266 4.13 9.79 -3.65
C ALA A 266 2.86 9.08 -4.17
N LEU A 267 2.61 9.09 -5.48
CA LEU A 267 1.38 8.54 -6.08
C LEU A 267 1.19 7.02 -5.91
N PRO A 268 2.21 6.15 -6.09
CA PRO A 268 2.00 4.71 -6.00
C PRO A 268 1.41 4.22 -4.68
N PRO A 269 1.97 4.54 -3.50
CA PRO A 269 1.37 4.09 -2.26
C PRO A 269 -0.03 4.68 -2.05
N LEU A 270 -0.27 5.95 -2.39
CA LEU A 270 -1.57 6.60 -2.20
C LEU A 270 -2.66 5.97 -3.08
N ALA A 271 -2.37 5.73 -4.36
CA ALA A 271 -3.32 5.09 -5.27
C ALA A 271 -3.62 3.64 -4.84
N MET A 272 -2.62 2.90 -4.38
CA MET A 272 -2.81 1.55 -3.86
C MET A 272 -3.67 1.52 -2.59
N ILE A 273 -3.43 2.43 -1.63
CA ILE A 273 -4.26 2.55 -0.43
C ILE A 273 -5.71 2.88 -0.78
N ALA A 274 -5.95 3.83 -1.69
CA ALA A 274 -7.29 4.19 -2.13
C ALA A 274 -8.03 3.03 -2.80
N SER A 275 -7.33 2.26 -3.65
CA SER A 275 -7.87 1.06 -4.30
C SER A 275 -8.26 -0.02 -3.28
N PHE A 276 -7.38 -0.31 -2.32
CA PHE A 276 -7.66 -1.26 -1.25
C PHE A 276 -8.79 -0.78 -0.32
N ALA A 277 -8.86 0.51 -0.01
CA ALA A 277 -9.96 1.09 0.76
C ALA A 277 -11.30 0.91 0.04
N GLN A 278 -11.35 1.19 -1.27
CA GLN A 278 -12.56 1.02 -2.09
C GLN A 278 -13.04 -0.44 -2.11
N ALA A 279 -12.12 -1.40 -2.25
CA ALA A 279 -12.45 -2.83 -2.18
C ALA A 279 -13.06 -3.26 -0.83
N ASN A 280 -12.87 -2.46 0.21
CA ASN A 280 -13.43 -2.66 1.55
C ASN A 280 -14.61 -1.73 1.87
N GLY A 281 -15.23 -1.14 0.84
CA GLY A 281 -16.43 -0.31 0.97
C GLY A 281 -16.18 1.11 1.47
N LEU A 282 -14.92 1.57 1.50
CA LEU A 282 -14.56 2.92 1.89
C LEU A 282 -14.07 3.73 0.69
N ASP A 283 -14.90 4.65 0.22
CA ASP A 283 -14.52 5.58 -0.87
C ASP A 283 -13.75 6.79 -0.31
N VAL A 284 -12.44 6.81 -0.54
CA VAL A 284 -11.56 7.93 -0.16
C VAL A 284 -11.26 8.89 -1.31
N ARG A 285 -11.80 8.66 -2.51
CA ARG A 285 -11.57 9.54 -3.68
C ARG A 285 -12.03 10.98 -3.46
N PRO A 286 -13.14 11.26 -2.74
CA PRO A 286 -13.57 12.64 -2.48
C PRO A 286 -12.71 13.41 -1.48
N GLU A 287 -11.79 12.75 -0.74
CA GLU A 287 -10.99 13.38 0.31
C GLU A 287 -10.25 14.63 -0.20
N ASN A 288 -10.36 15.73 0.55
CA ASN A 288 -9.84 17.05 0.21
C ASN A 288 -10.13 17.46 -1.27
N ASN A 289 -11.41 17.40 -1.64
CA ASN A 289 -11.93 17.79 -2.96
C ASN A 289 -11.22 17.05 -4.10
N GLY A 290 -11.06 15.73 -3.98
CA GLY A 290 -10.39 14.93 -5.01
C GLY A 290 -8.88 15.07 -5.03
N ALA A 291 -8.23 15.15 -3.86
CA ALA A 291 -6.79 15.42 -3.74
C ALA A 291 -5.90 14.44 -4.50
N LEU A 292 -6.20 13.13 -4.46
CA LEU A 292 -5.43 12.14 -5.20
C LEU A 292 -5.53 12.37 -6.72
N LYS A 293 -6.72 12.69 -7.23
CA LYS A 293 -6.91 13.01 -8.65
C LYS A 293 -6.10 14.25 -9.02
N ARG A 294 -6.24 15.32 -8.23
CA ARG A 294 -5.55 16.60 -8.44
C ARG A 294 -4.02 16.47 -8.42
N LEU A 295 -3.47 15.68 -7.50
CA LEU A 295 -2.04 15.35 -7.46
C LEU A 295 -1.61 14.55 -8.71
N GLY A 296 -2.40 13.55 -9.11
CA GLY A 296 -2.11 12.75 -10.31
C GLY A 296 -2.10 13.59 -11.58
N ASP A 297 -3.12 14.43 -11.76
CA ASP A 297 -3.22 15.35 -12.89
C ASP A 297 -2.04 16.34 -12.91
N ARG A 298 -1.65 16.90 -11.75
CA ARG A 298 -0.48 17.80 -11.64
C ARG A 298 0.82 17.12 -12.02
N VAL A 299 1.03 15.86 -11.63
CA VAL A 299 2.23 15.11 -12.02
C VAL A 299 2.24 14.82 -13.51
N LEU A 300 1.10 14.46 -14.12
CA LEU A 300 1.01 14.23 -15.57
C LEU A 300 1.32 15.50 -16.35
N ALA A 301 0.72 16.63 -15.97
CA ALA A 301 1.02 17.94 -16.55
C ALA A 301 2.50 18.31 -16.40
N GLY A 302 3.07 18.18 -15.19
CA GLY A 302 4.49 18.48 -14.96
C GLY A 302 5.47 17.57 -15.70
N VAL A 303 5.06 16.37 -16.09
CA VAL A 303 5.88 15.48 -16.92
C VAL A 303 5.86 15.89 -18.39
N GLU A 304 4.76 16.48 -18.86
CA GLU A 304 4.64 17.05 -20.20
C GLU A 304 5.34 18.42 -20.29
N ASP A 305 5.17 19.24 -19.26
CA ASP A 305 5.75 20.57 -19.12
C ASP A 305 6.37 20.76 -17.73
N PRO A 306 7.69 20.52 -17.56
CA PRO A 306 8.35 20.64 -16.26
C PRO A 306 8.45 22.09 -15.76
N ASP A 307 8.21 23.09 -16.62
CA ASP A 307 8.31 24.50 -16.27
C ASP A 307 7.28 24.86 -15.18
N GLU A 308 6.12 24.18 -15.13
CA GLU A 308 5.13 24.36 -14.06
C GLU A 308 5.70 24.12 -12.65
N PHE A 309 6.64 23.17 -12.52
CA PHE A 309 7.30 22.88 -11.26
C PHE A 309 8.43 23.85 -10.96
N GLU A 310 9.18 24.27 -11.99
CA GLU A 310 10.21 25.30 -11.88
C GLU A 310 9.60 26.65 -11.48
N GLU A 311 8.48 27.06 -12.07
CA GLU A 311 7.74 28.26 -11.66
C GLU A 311 7.32 28.20 -10.19
N LYS A 312 6.93 27.02 -9.69
CA LYS A 312 6.48 26.84 -8.31
C LYS A 312 7.61 26.89 -7.28
N ASN A 313 8.81 26.40 -7.62
CA ASN A 313 9.90 26.23 -6.63
C ASN A 313 11.24 26.91 -6.98
N GLY A 314 11.35 27.51 -8.16
CA GLY A 314 12.54 28.20 -8.67
C GLY A 314 13.68 27.30 -9.13
N GLU A 315 13.45 26.01 -9.36
CA GLU A 315 14.49 25.03 -9.67
C GLU A 315 14.11 24.17 -10.89
N GLU A 316 14.99 24.11 -11.89
CA GLU A 316 14.85 23.20 -13.03
C GLU A 316 14.77 21.74 -12.55
N GLN A 317 13.82 20.96 -13.10
CA GLN A 317 13.54 19.61 -12.62
C GLN A 317 14.47 18.52 -13.22
N ASP A 318 14.96 17.63 -12.37
CA ASP A 318 15.66 16.39 -12.74
C ASP A 318 14.66 15.34 -13.24
N MET A 319 14.55 15.25 -14.57
CA MET A 319 13.64 14.33 -15.26
C MET A 319 14.14 12.88 -15.33
N THR A 320 15.31 12.56 -14.77
CA THR A 320 15.92 11.22 -14.90
C THR A 320 14.99 10.10 -14.43
N ASP A 321 14.35 10.29 -13.29
CA ASP A 321 13.45 9.29 -12.70
C ASP A 321 12.14 9.15 -13.48
N LEU A 322 11.71 10.19 -14.19
CA LEU A 322 10.45 10.26 -14.94
C LEU A 322 10.58 9.68 -16.36
N LYS A 323 11.79 9.26 -16.74
CA LYS A 323 12.05 8.49 -17.97
C LYS A 323 11.97 6.97 -17.74
N VAL A 324 11.60 6.53 -16.53
CA VAL A 324 11.53 5.13 -16.16
C VAL A 324 10.08 4.70 -16.02
N ASP A 325 9.58 3.95 -17.00
CA ASP A 325 8.18 3.51 -17.12
C ASP A 325 7.62 2.92 -15.82
N SER A 326 8.38 2.02 -15.17
CA SER A 326 7.95 1.39 -13.91
C SER A 326 7.66 2.36 -12.76
N LYS A 327 8.10 3.62 -12.84
CA LYS A 327 7.75 4.66 -11.85
C LYS A 327 6.36 5.26 -12.03
N PHE A 328 5.69 4.95 -13.14
CA PHE A 328 4.29 5.29 -13.41
C PHE A 328 3.32 4.15 -13.11
N ALA A 329 3.78 3.10 -12.41
CA ALA A 329 2.93 1.97 -12.01
C ALA A 329 1.69 2.36 -11.20
N TRP A 330 1.66 3.58 -10.64
CA TRP A 330 0.50 4.15 -9.97
C TRP A 330 -0.69 4.39 -10.91
N LEU A 331 -0.47 4.47 -12.23
CA LEU A 331 -1.54 4.57 -13.23
C LEU A 331 -2.48 3.36 -13.22
N GLU A 332 -2.01 2.18 -12.79
CA GLU A 332 -2.84 0.98 -12.70
C GLU A 332 -3.98 1.14 -11.68
N PRO A 333 -3.71 1.32 -10.36
CA PRO A 333 -4.78 1.61 -9.42
C PRO A 333 -5.48 2.94 -9.72
N PHE A 334 -4.76 3.97 -10.18
CA PHE A 334 -5.35 5.29 -10.44
C PHE A 334 -6.44 5.24 -11.53
N CYS A 335 -6.18 4.61 -12.68
CA CYS A 335 -7.17 4.48 -13.75
C CYS A 335 -8.24 3.40 -13.48
N SER A 336 -8.11 2.61 -12.41
CA SER A 336 -9.21 1.80 -11.88
C SER A 336 -10.12 2.59 -10.94
N LEU A 337 -9.57 3.58 -10.22
CA LEU A 337 -10.29 4.46 -9.30
C LEU A 337 -11.05 5.58 -10.02
N TYR A 338 -10.46 6.08 -11.12
CA TYR A 338 -10.95 7.20 -11.92
C TYR A 338 -11.07 6.81 -13.39
N THR A 339 -12.02 7.43 -14.08
CA THR A 339 -12.03 7.39 -15.55
C THR A 339 -10.90 8.27 -16.08
N CYS A 340 -9.81 7.64 -16.53
CA CYS A 340 -8.69 8.34 -17.14
C CYS A 340 -9.01 8.82 -18.56
N PRO A 341 -8.49 9.99 -18.98
CA PRO A 341 -8.52 10.45 -20.37
C PRO A 341 -7.86 9.47 -21.35
N ALA A 342 -8.21 9.56 -22.64
CA ALA A 342 -7.75 8.63 -23.66
C ALA A 342 -6.23 8.66 -23.88
N ASP A 343 -5.63 9.84 -23.89
CA ASP A 343 -4.20 10.11 -23.96
C ASP A 343 -3.44 9.51 -22.76
N VAL A 344 -3.97 9.66 -21.54
CA VAL A 344 -3.40 9.03 -20.34
C VAL A 344 -3.47 7.51 -20.42
N LEU A 345 -4.57 6.95 -20.94
CA LEU A 345 -4.72 5.51 -21.14
C LEU A 345 -3.77 4.97 -22.22
N GLU A 346 -3.56 5.71 -23.31
CA GLU A 346 -2.60 5.37 -24.36
C GLU A 346 -1.18 5.34 -23.79
N ARG A 347 -0.77 6.41 -23.11
CA ARG A 347 0.54 6.49 -22.45
C ARG A 347 0.73 5.40 -21.39
N LYS A 348 -0.32 5.07 -20.61
CA LYS A 348 -0.31 3.94 -19.68
C LYS A 348 0.02 2.64 -20.43
N ARG A 349 -0.63 2.38 -21.56
CA ARG A 349 -0.44 1.16 -22.36
C ARG A 349 0.94 1.06 -22.99
N GLU A 350 1.53 2.18 -23.40
CA GLU A 350 2.91 2.21 -23.91
C GLU A 350 3.94 1.80 -22.83
N MET A 351 3.68 2.18 -21.58
CA MET A 351 4.55 1.87 -20.44
C MET A 351 4.28 0.50 -19.79
N GLN A 352 3.17 -0.16 -20.14
CA GLN A 352 2.81 -1.48 -19.62
C GLN A 352 3.71 -2.59 -20.21
N PRO A 353 4.02 -3.66 -19.44
CA PRO A 353 3.51 -3.95 -18.09
C PRO A 353 4.33 -3.32 -16.95
N PHE A 354 3.64 -2.86 -15.90
CA PHE A 354 4.26 -2.31 -14.70
C PHE A 354 4.60 -3.40 -13.68
N LYS A 355 5.89 -3.73 -13.62
CA LYS A 355 6.46 -4.67 -12.65
C LYS A 355 7.30 -3.94 -11.61
N THR A 356 6.84 -3.88 -10.37
CA THR A 356 7.52 -3.20 -9.27
C THR A 356 7.41 -3.97 -7.97
N PHE A 357 8.56 -4.37 -7.42
CA PHE A 357 8.62 -5.26 -6.26
C PHE A 357 8.04 -4.63 -4.99
N ARG A 358 8.08 -3.30 -4.84
CA ARG A 358 7.55 -2.61 -3.65
C ARG A 358 6.02 -2.55 -3.59
N LEU A 359 5.34 -2.87 -4.70
CA LEU A 359 3.88 -2.95 -4.77
C LEU A 359 3.40 -4.38 -5.05
N GLY A 360 4.28 -5.37 -4.91
CA GLY A 360 3.92 -6.78 -4.94
C GLY A 360 4.22 -7.49 -6.25
N GLY A 361 4.82 -6.80 -7.22
CA GLY A 361 5.22 -7.36 -8.52
C GLY A 361 4.47 -6.75 -9.69
N ASP A 362 3.76 -7.60 -10.44
CA ASP A 362 3.07 -7.22 -11.68
C ASP A 362 1.70 -6.59 -11.37
N LEU A 363 1.64 -5.26 -11.39
CA LEU A 363 0.41 -4.52 -11.16
C LEU A 363 -0.51 -4.55 -12.38
N THR A 364 0.05 -4.58 -13.59
CA THR A 364 -0.73 -4.72 -14.82
C THR A 364 -1.51 -6.03 -14.81
N LYS A 365 -0.92 -7.12 -14.35
CA LYS A 365 -1.63 -8.39 -14.19
C LYS A 365 -2.87 -8.27 -13.30
N VAL A 366 -2.81 -7.44 -12.26
CA VAL A 366 -3.88 -7.28 -11.27
C VAL A 366 -4.95 -6.32 -11.75
N TYR A 367 -4.58 -5.18 -12.34
CA TYR A 367 -5.53 -4.11 -12.67
C TYR A 367 -5.96 -4.09 -14.14
N ASP A 368 -5.14 -4.62 -15.05
CA ASP A 368 -5.37 -4.59 -16.49
C ASP A 368 -4.79 -5.84 -17.19
N PRO A 369 -5.31 -7.04 -16.84
CA PRO A 369 -4.74 -8.30 -17.31
C PRO A 369 -4.74 -8.46 -18.84
N SER A 370 -5.57 -7.71 -19.57
CA SER A 370 -5.58 -7.65 -21.04
C SER A 370 -4.25 -7.15 -21.62
N HIS A 371 -3.50 -6.32 -20.90
CA HIS A 371 -2.29 -5.66 -21.39
C HIS A 371 -0.99 -6.18 -20.73
N GLU A 372 -1.04 -7.28 -19.97
CA GLU A 372 0.14 -7.84 -19.27
C GLU A 372 1.27 -8.29 -20.21
N LYS A 373 0.93 -8.69 -21.44
CA LYS A 373 1.92 -9.14 -22.44
C LYS A 373 2.52 -7.99 -23.26
N GLY A 374 2.14 -6.74 -22.98
CA GLY A 374 2.38 -5.57 -23.81
C GLY A 374 1.56 -5.59 -25.10
N ASN A 375 1.45 -4.46 -25.79
CA ASN A 375 0.90 -4.41 -27.14
C ASN A 375 1.82 -5.20 -28.09
N LYS A 376 1.55 -6.50 -28.26
CA LYS A 376 1.89 -7.17 -29.51
C LYS A 376 0.84 -6.69 -30.51
N GLY A 377 1.23 -5.72 -31.34
CA GLY A 377 0.37 -5.16 -32.39
C GLY A 377 -0.43 -6.26 -33.09
N SER A 378 -1.73 -6.03 -33.19
CA SER A 378 -2.56 -6.72 -34.19
C SER A 378 -2.29 -6.15 -35.56
#